data_AF-A0A1W9SL64-F1
#
_entry.id   AF-A0A1W9SL64-F1
#
_cell.length_a   1.000
_cell.length_b   1.000
_cell.length_c   1.000
_cell.angle_alpha   90.00
_cell.angle_beta   90.00
_cell.angle_gamma   90.00
#
_symmetry.space_group_name_H-M   'P 1'
#
loop_
_entity.id
_entity.type
_entity.pdbx_description
1 polymer ?
#
loop_
_entity_poly.entity_id
_entity_poly.type
_entity_poly.pdbx_seq_one_letter_code
_entity_poly.pdbx_strand_id
1 'polypeptide(L)'
;MQTRSIQGVISKMKSHYKNPVQYYLPVGDGLVDMNGLIGKEINFVFSGEIYCVSCGGITKKSFAQGYCYPCFVSVPETSECILRPELCQAHNGVSRSMKWSEEHCLQDHYVYLAVSSGLKVGVTRSTQVPTRWIDQGAWKAIKLAKTPNRYLAGQIEVALKAYMSDKTSWQKMLKNDITQDIDLEDEKQKAWELLDEELQQYVVDNDEVVEIIYPVLAYPEKVILELYPISRASDIILNNCIERLFMI
;
A
#
# COMPACT_ATOMS: atom_id res chain seq x y z
N MET A 1 17.40 31.62 -8.27
CA MET A 1 16.72 30.35 -8.56
C MET A 1 15.22 30.58 -8.38
N GLN A 2 14.38 30.24 -9.36
CA GLN A 2 12.92 30.39 -9.22
C GLN A 2 12.39 29.27 -8.30
N THR A 3 11.93 29.63 -7.12
CA THR A 3 11.19 28.71 -6.23
C THR A 3 9.84 28.42 -6.89
N ARG A 4 9.64 27.19 -7.35
CA ARG A 4 8.33 26.72 -7.81
C ARG A 4 7.49 26.41 -6.58
N SER A 5 6.41 27.15 -6.37
CA SER A 5 5.44 26.91 -5.31
C SER A 5 4.15 26.34 -5.90
N ILE A 6 3.60 25.33 -5.25
CA ILE A 6 2.31 24.72 -5.58
C ILE A 6 1.51 24.56 -4.29
N GLN A 7 0.21 24.82 -4.35
CA GLN A 7 -0.70 24.74 -3.22
C GLN A 7 -1.98 24.03 -3.64
N GLY A 8 -2.51 23.19 -2.76
CA GLY A 8 -3.78 22.49 -2.98
C GLY A 8 -3.93 21.31 -2.03
N VAL A 9 -5.07 20.62 -2.14
CA VAL A 9 -5.32 19.38 -1.39
C VAL A 9 -4.40 18.29 -1.92
N ILE A 10 -3.62 17.68 -1.04
CA ILE A 10 -2.77 16.53 -1.37
C ILE A 10 -3.66 15.28 -1.41
N SER A 11 -3.48 14.46 -2.45
CA SER A 11 -4.11 13.14 -2.56
C SER A 11 -3.07 12.03 -2.55
N LYS A 12 -3.52 10.76 -2.46
CA LYS A 12 -2.65 9.58 -2.52
C LYS A 12 -1.67 9.70 -3.69
N MET A 13 -0.38 9.52 -3.39
CA MET A 13 0.67 9.52 -4.39
C MET A 13 0.43 8.40 -5.41
N LYS A 14 0.55 8.75 -6.69
CA LYS A 14 0.42 7.80 -7.79
C LYS A 14 1.78 7.16 -8.05
N SER A 15 1.82 5.83 -8.11
CA SER A 15 3.02 5.06 -8.43
C SER A 15 2.83 4.31 -9.75
N HIS A 16 3.81 4.41 -10.63
CA HIS A 16 3.86 3.70 -11.90
C HIS A 16 5.02 2.70 -11.90
N TYR A 17 4.71 1.45 -12.23
CA TYR A 17 5.71 0.40 -12.34
C TYR A 17 6.62 0.64 -13.54
N LYS A 18 7.82 1.13 -13.23
CA LYS A 18 8.94 1.41 -14.12
C LYS A 18 10.24 1.06 -13.38
N ASN A 19 11.35 1.12 -14.08
CA ASN A 19 12.66 0.88 -13.50
C ASN A 19 13.52 2.16 -13.61
N PRO A 20 13.71 2.92 -12.52
CA PRO A 20 13.07 2.78 -11.21
C PRO A 20 11.59 3.20 -11.22
N VAL A 21 10.84 2.88 -10.15
CA VAL A 21 9.43 3.27 -9.97
C VAL A 21 9.29 4.80 -10.10
N GLN A 22 8.24 5.24 -10.80
CA GLN A 22 7.90 6.65 -10.94
C GLN A 22 6.77 7.06 -10.00
N TYR A 23 6.96 8.19 -9.32
CA TYR A 23 6.05 8.72 -8.31
C TYR A 23 5.57 10.11 -8.70
N TYR A 24 4.26 10.31 -8.59
CA TYR A 24 3.63 11.60 -8.84
C TYR A 24 2.71 11.98 -7.67
N LEU A 25 2.89 13.16 -7.12
CA LEU A 25 2.05 13.69 -6.04
C LEU A 25 0.99 14.63 -6.60
N PRO A 26 -0.30 14.27 -6.54
CA PRO A 26 -1.38 15.20 -6.88
C PRO A 26 -1.51 16.27 -5.79
N VAL A 27 -1.55 17.54 -6.20
CA VAL A 27 -1.71 18.71 -5.32
C VAL A 27 -2.70 19.68 -5.96
N GLY A 28 -3.95 19.69 -5.47
CA GLY A 28 -5.04 20.38 -6.16
C GLY A 28 -5.20 19.88 -7.59
N ASP A 29 -5.17 20.79 -8.56
CA ASP A 29 -5.22 20.46 -9.99
C ASP A 29 -3.84 20.10 -10.61
N GLY A 30 -2.76 20.23 -9.83
CA GLY A 30 -1.41 19.93 -10.27
C GLY A 30 -0.98 18.50 -10.01
N LEU A 31 0.02 18.06 -10.76
CA LEU A 31 0.68 16.77 -10.59
C LEU A 31 2.20 16.98 -10.55
N VAL A 32 2.80 16.73 -9.38
CA VAL A 32 4.23 16.95 -9.14
C VAL A 32 4.98 15.65 -9.42
N ASP A 33 5.96 15.69 -10.32
CA ASP A 33 6.93 14.61 -10.50
C ASP A 33 7.87 14.57 -9.28
N MET A 34 7.69 13.55 -8.44
CA MET A 34 8.45 13.41 -7.21
C MET A 34 9.86 12.93 -7.49
N ASN A 35 10.05 12.02 -8.47
CA ASN A 35 11.37 11.50 -8.82
C ASN A 35 12.33 12.64 -9.23
N GLY A 36 11.83 13.62 -9.98
CA GLY A 36 12.61 14.81 -10.37
C GLY A 36 13.02 15.72 -9.22
N LEU A 37 12.51 15.51 -8.00
CA LEU A 37 12.86 16.28 -6.81
C LEU A 37 13.82 15.56 -5.86
N ILE A 38 14.23 14.32 -6.17
CA ILE A 38 15.21 13.59 -5.36
C ILE A 38 16.52 14.38 -5.30
N GLY A 39 17.07 14.53 -4.09
CA GLY A 39 18.31 15.30 -3.84
C GLY A 39 18.12 16.81 -3.84
N LYS A 40 16.89 17.31 -3.91
CA LYS A 40 16.56 18.75 -3.80
C LYS A 40 15.93 19.07 -2.45
N GLU A 41 16.11 20.31 -2.01
CA GLU A 41 15.39 20.84 -0.86
C GLU A 41 13.94 21.13 -1.25
N ILE A 42 13.00 20.66 -0.44
CA ILE A 42 11.57 20.85 -0.62
C ILE A 42 11.05 21.43 0.69
N ASN A 43 10.07 22.33 0.61
CA ASN A 43 9.38 22.86 1.77
C ASN A 43 7.90 22.46 1.70
N PHE A 44 7.36 21.94 2.80
CA PHE A 44 5.94 21.65 2.95
C PHE A 44 5.37 22.58 4.01
N VAL A 45 4.33 23.33 3.63
CA VAL A 45 3.56 24.17 4.54
C VAL A 45 2.15 23.60 4.65
N PHE A 46 1.78 23.17 5.85
CA PHE A 46 0.42 22.72 6.10
C PHE A 46 -0.52 23.93 6.31
N SER A 47 -1.59 24.01 5.52
CA SER A 47 -2.54 25.14 5.57
C SER A 47 -3.43 25.15 6.83
N GLY A 48 -3.45 24.07 7.61
CA GLY A 48 -4.37 23.92 8.75
C GLY A 48 -5.67 23.18 8.41
N GLU A 49 -5.90 22.84 7.15
CA GLU A 49 -7.15 22.26 6.67
C GLU A 49 -6.98 20.82 6.22
N ILE A 50 -7.92 19.96 6.61
CA ILE A 50 -8.00 18.57 6.17
C ILE A 50 -9.36 18.39 5.50
N TYR A 51 -9.36 17.81 4.30
CA TYR A 51 -10.58 17.56 3.53
C TYR A 51 -10.87 16.07 3.47
N CYS A 52 -12.13 15.71 3.68
CA CYS A 52 -12.58 14.33 3.53
C CYS A 52 -12.47 13.88 2.07
N VAL A 53 -11.79 12.76 1.81
CA VAL A 53 -11.62 12.21 0.44
C VAL A 53 -12.92 11.74 -0.20
N SER A 54 -13.97 11.50 0.60
CA SER A 54 -15.29 11.09 0.10
C SER A 54 -16.23 12.27 -0.13
N CYS A 55 -16.43 13.13 0.88
CA CYS A 55 -17.44 14.20 0.80
C CYS A 55 -16.85 15.60 0.56
N GLY A 56 -15.53 15.77 0.57
CA GLY A 56 -14.88 17.07 0.46
C GLY A 56 -15.07 17.99 1.68
N GLY A 57 -15.75 17.53 2.73
CA GLY A 57 -15.99 18.33 3.93
C GLY A 57 -14.71 18.56 4.74
N ILE A 58 -14.57 19.77 5.29
CA ILE A 58 -13.46 20.10 6.21
C ILE A 58 -13.61 19.32 7.51
N THR A 59 -12.51 18.77 8.01
CA THR A 59 -12.45 18.04 9.28
C THR A 59 -11.21 18.41 10.07
N LYS A 60 -11.28 18.28 11.40
CA LYS A 60 -10.12 18.49 12.29
C LYS A 60 -9.21 17.27 12.38
N LYS A 61 -9.72 16.09 12.01
CA LYS A 61 -9.03 14.81 12.07
C LYS A 61 -9.39 13.96 10.85
N SER A 62 -8.41 13.19 10.39
CA SER A 62 -8.59 12.19 9.33
C SER A 62 -8.69 10.80 9.95
N PHE A 63 -9.56 9.97 9.40
CA PHE A 63 -9.74 8.57 9.74
C PHE A 63 -9.50 7.72 8.48
N ALA A 64 -8.95 6.52 8.64
CA ALA A 64 -8.76 5.55 7.55
C ALA A 64 -8.19 6.17 6.25
N GLN A 65 -7.08 6.92 6.36
CA GLN A 65 -6.37 7.53 5.22
C GLN A 65 -7.16 8.62 4.46
N GLY A 66 -8.00 9.40 5.13
CA GLY A 66 -8.55 10.62 4.51
C GLY A 66 -10.02 10.92 4.78
N TYR A 67 -10.73 10.13 5.59
CA TYR A 67 -12.17 10.29 5.80
C TYR A 67 -12.47 11.15 7.02
N CYS A 68 -13.56 11.92 6.97
CA CYS A 68 -14.18 12.45 8.19
C CYS A 68 -14.91 11.32 8.94
N TYR A 69 -15.18 11.50 10.24
CA TYR A 69 -15.79 10.46 11.06
C TYR A 69 -17.14 9.94 10.51
N PRO A 70 -18.09 10.78 10.05
CA PRO A 70 -19.32 10.29 9.44
C PRO A 70 -19.09 9.38 8.24
N CYS A 71 -18.21 9.78 7.31
CA CYS A 71 -17.88 8.96 6.15
C CYS A 71 -17.17 7.68 6.57
N PHE A 72 -16.22 7.73 7.51
CA PHE A 72 -15.53 6.54 8.01
C PHE A 72 -16.50 5.46 8.51
N VAL A 73 -17.60 5.85 9.15
CA VAL A 73 -18.60 4.89 9.66
C VAL A 73 -19.53 4.39 8.55
N SER A 74 -19.83 5.20 7.54
CA SER A 74 -20.93 4.93 6.59
C SER A 74 -20.50 4.41 5.22
N VAL A 75 -19.35 4.85 4.69
CA VAL A 75 -18.98 4.53 3.31
C VAL A 75 -18.47 3.10 3.19
N PRO A 76 -18.69 2.41 2.06
CA PRO A 76 -18.26 1.03 1.88
C PRO A 76 -16.74 0.87 1.81
N GLU A 77 -15.98 1.90 1.37
CA GLU A 77 -14.51 1.91 1.27
C GLU A 77 -13.80 1.77 2.62
N THR A 78 -14.50 2.04 3.73
CA THR A 78 -13.99 1.94 5.10
C THR A 78 -14.61 0.77 5.86
N SER A 79 -15.25 -0.17 5.15
CA SER A 79 -15.77 -1.40 5.77
C SER A 79 -14.63 -2.22 6.39
N GLU A 80 -14.93 -2.98 7.44
CA GLU A 80 -13.92 -3.79 8.14
C GLU A 80 -13.21 -4.78 7.19
N CYS A 81 -13.94 -5.32 6.21
CA CYS A 81 -13.40 -6.25 5.21
C CYS A 81 -12.33 -5.66 4.27
N ILE A 82 -12.08 -4.35 4.36
CA ILE A 82 -10.99 -3.66 3.65
C ILE A 82 -9.66 -3.90 4.36
N LEU A 83 -9.68 -3.97 5.69
CA LEU A 83 -8.51 -4.28 6.52
C LEU A 83 -8.38 -5.77 6.78
N ARG A 84 -9.52 -6.46 6.85
CA ARG A 84 -9.65 -7.87 7.22
C ARG A 84 -10.42 -8.64 6.15
N PRO A 85 -9.79 -8.99 5.02
CA PRO A 85 -10.47 -9.61 3.88
C PRO A 85 -11.31 -10.83 4.25
N GLU A 86 -10.90 -11.61 5.26
CA GLU A 86 -11.59 -12.78 5.79
C GLU A 86 -12.98 -12.48 6.38
N LEU A 87 -13.26 -11.23 6.75
CA LEU A 87 -14.56 -10.81 7.27
C LEU A 87 -15.53 -10.33 6.18
N CYS A 88 -15.17 -10.45 4.90
CA CYS A 88 -16.02 -10.01 3.81
C CYS A 88 -17.27 -10.91 3.67
N GLN A 89 -18.46 -10.34 3.89
CA GLN A 89 -19.76 -11.04 3.77
C GLN A 89 -20.53 -10.69 2.49
N ALA A 90 -19.89 -9.99 1.54
CA ALA A 90 -20.55 -9.58 0.30
C ALA A 90 -21.07 -10.76 -0.53
N HIS A 91 -20.41 -11.92 -0.47
CA HIS A 91 -20.83 -13.13 -1.17
C HIS A 91 -22.15 -13.70 -0.62
N ASN A 92 -22.51 -13.34 0.62
CA ASN A 92 -23.78 -13.67 1.27
C ASN A 92 -24.82 -12.53 1.14
N GLY A 93 -24.55 -11.51 0.31
CA GLY A 93 -25.44 -10.36 0.14
C GLY A 93 -25.40 -9.34 1.28
N VAL A 94 -24.39 -9.39 2.17
CA VAL A 94 -24.27 -8.47 3.31
C VAL A 94 -23.13 -7.49 3.08
N SER A 95 -23.49 -6.22 2.89
CA SER A 95 -22.53 -5.10 2.78
C SER A 95 -23.20 -3.76 3.06
N ARG A 96 -22.39 -2.73 3.39
CA ARG A 96 -22.84 -1.33 3.45
C ARG A 96 -23.38 -0.85 2.09
N SER A 97 -22.82 -1.37 1.00
CA SER A 97 -23.29 -1.13 -0.36
C SER A 97 -22.98 -2.35 -1.22
N MET A 98 -24.03 -3.03 -1.67
CA MET A 98 -23.90 -4.21 -2.54
C MET A 98 -23.33 -3.85 -3.90
N LYS A 99 -23.82 -2.77 -4.52
CA LYS A 99 -23.27 -2.25 -5.78
C LYS A 99 -21.76 -2.01 -5.71
N TRP A 100 -21.29 -1.36 -4.64
CA TRP A 100 -19.86 -1.14 -4.45
C TRP A 100 -19.11 -2.47 -4.29
N SER A 101 -19.70 -3.41 -3.55
CA SER A 101 -19.07 -4.71 -3.26
C SER A 101 -19.01 -5.62 -4.47
N GLU A 102 -19.96 -5.54 -5.39
CA GLU A 102 -19.86 -6.19 -6.70
C GLU A 102 -18.61 -5.71 -7.45
N GLU A 103 -18.39 -4.41 -7.46
CA GLU A 103 -17.25 -3.77 -8.14
C GLU A 103 -15.91 -3.85 -7.38
N HIS A 104 -15.88 -4.31 -6.11
CA HIS A 104 -14.70 -4.21 -5.23
C HIS A 104 -14.35 -5.46 -4.41
N CYS A 105 -15.34 -6.30 -4.11
CA CYS A 105 -15.22 -7.50 -3.27
C CYS A 105 -15.55 -8.77 -4.05
N LEU A 106 -16.57 -8.75 -4.91
CA LEU A 106 -17.04 -9.89 -5.73
C LEU A 106 -16.41 -9.87 -7.12
N GLN A 107 -15.09 -9.75 -7.15
CA GLN A 107 -14.30 -9.81 -8.37
C GLN A 107 -13.03 -10.61 -8.08
N ASP A 108 -12.24 -10.86 -9.13
CA ASP A 108 -10.95 -11.49 -9.03
C ASP A 108 -9.99 -10.75 -8.07
N HIS A 109 -9.54 -11.47 -7.04
CA HIS A 109 -8.48 -11.05 -6.15
C HIS A 109 -7.27 -11.96 -6.34
N TYR A 110 -6.07 -11.38 -6.15
CA TYR A 110 -4.84 -12.12 -6.02
C TYR A 110 -4.40 -12.15 -4.57
N VAL A 111 -4.02 -13.35 -4.13
CA VAL A 111 -3.13 -13.54 -2.99
C VAL A 111 -1.70 -13.60 -3.55
N TYR A 112 -0.78 -12.91 -2.91
CA TYR A 112 0.62 -12.84 -3.34
C TYR A 112 1.56 -12.98 -2.15
N LEU A 113 2.77 -13.44 -2.44
CA LEU A 113 3.89 -13.34 -1.53
C LEU A 113 4.76 -12.16 -1.97
N ALA A 114 5.29 -11.43 -1.00
CA ALA A 114 6.13 -10.29 -1.26
C ALA A 114 7.26 -10.20 -0.24
N VAL A 115 8.42 -9.73 -0.69
CA VAL A 115 9.60 -9.50 0.16
C VAL A 115 9.84 -8.00 0.28
N SER A 116 9.82 -7.49 1.50
CA SER A 116 10.33 -6.16 1.86
C SER A 116 11.53 -6.31 2.81
N SER A 117 11.34 -6.10 4.12
CA SER A 117 12.32 -6.49 5.14
C SER A 117 12.17 -7.95 5.59
N GLY A 118 11.28 -8.70 4.94
CA GLY A 118 10.89 -10.07 5.25
C GLY A 118 9.79 -10.54 4.32
N LEU A 119 9.47 -11.84 4.36
CA LEU A 119 8.38 -12.43 3.59
C LEU A 119 7.03 -12.09 4.22
N LYS A 120 6.06 -11.72 3.39
CA LYS A 120 4.66 -11.51 3.78
C LYS A 120 3.72 -12.10 2.73
N VAL A 121 2.54 -12.48 3.20
CA VAL A 121 1.36 -12.73 2.36
C VAL A 121 0.48 -11.48 2.35
N GLY A 122 -0.14 -11.19 1.21
CA GLY A 122 -1.11 -10.11 1.10
C GLY A 122 -2.20 -10.38 0.09
N VAL A 123 -3.34 -9.69 0.27
CA VAL A 123 -4.46 -9.69 -0.68
C VAL A 123 -4.51 -8.37 -1.47
N THR A 124 -4.83 -8.47 -2.75
CA THR A 124 -5.11 -7.30 -3.59
C THR A 124 -6.12 -7.64 -4.68
N ARG A 125 -6.79 -6.61 -5.21
CA ARG A 125 -7.59 -6.75 -6.44
C ARG A 125 -6.65 -6.95 -7.63
N SER A 126 -7.12 -7.68 -8.64
CA SER A 126 -6.38 -7.91 -9.88
C SER A 126 -5.92 -6.61 -10.56
N THR A 127 -6.76 -5.58 -10.55
CA THR A 127 -6.50 -4.25 -11.12
C THR A 127 -5.45 -3.42 -10.38
N GLN A 128 -5.01 -3.86 -9.20
CA GLN A 128 -4.04 -3.14 -8.36
C GLN A 128 -2.65 -3.81 -8.37
N VAL A 129 -2.45 -4.87 -9.15
CA VAL A 129 -1.13 -5.47 -9.36
C VAL A 129 -0.41 -4.73 -10.50
N PRO A 130 0.85 -4.29 -10.35
CA PRO A 130 1.74 -4.41 -9.19
C PRO A 130 1.73 -3.19 -8.24
N THR A 131 0.89 -2.17 -8.49
CA THR A 131 0.81 -0.93 -7.67
C THR A 131 0.73 -1.20 -6.17
N ARG A 132 -0.04 -2.21 -5.73
CA ARG A 132 -0.16 -2.58 -4.32
C ARG A 132 1.15 -3.07 -3.71
N TRP A 133 1.97 -3.78 -4.48
CA TRP A 133 3.28 -4.26 -4.03
C TRP A 133 4.24 -3.09 -3.83
N ILE A 134 4.20 -2.13 -4.76
CA ILE A 134 4.96 -0.88 -4.68
C ILE A 134 4.56 -0.09 -3.41
N ASP A 135 3.25 0.11 -3.19
CA ASP A 135 2.72 0.84 -2.04
C ASP A 135 3.09 0.20 -0.69
N GLN A 136 3.28 -1.12 -0.66
CA GLN A 136 3.72 -1.81 0.55
C GLN A 136 5.24 -2.00 0.61
N GLY A 137 5.99 -1.49 -0.37
CA GLY A 137 7.44 -1.50 -0.33
C GLY A 137 8.13 -2.82 -0.64
N ALA A 138 7.49 -3.69 -1.41
CA ALA A 138 8.10 -4.94 -1.81
C ALA A 138 9.18 -4.68 -2.87
N TRP A 139 10.34 -5.31 -2.75
CA TRP A 139 11.37 -5.31 -3.80
C TRP A 139 11.25 -6.55 -4.69
N LYS A 140 10.59 -7.60 -4.20
CA LYS A 140 10.19 -8.80 -4.95
C LYS A 140 8.76 -9.22 -4.59
N ALA A 141 7.99 -9.71 -5.56
CA ALA A 141 6.68 -10.30 -5.32
C ALA A 141 6.34 -11.38 -6.35
N ILE A 142 5.54 -12.36 -5.93
CA ILE A 142 5.07 -13.48 -6.75
C ILE A 142 3.57 -13.70 -6.48
N LYS A 143 2.80 -14.06 -7.50
CA LYS A 143 1.38 -14.40 -7.33
C LYS A 143 1.27 -15.82 -6.78
N LEU A 144 0.46 -15.98 -5.73
CA LEU A 144 0.20 -17.29 -5.12
C LEU A 144 -1.13 -17.87 -5.61
N ALA A 145 -2.22 -17.13 -5.44
CA ALA A 145 -3.56 -17.63 -5.75
C ALA A 145 -4.43 -16.56 -6.39
N LYS A 146 -5.43 -16.98 -7.17
CA LYS A 146 -6.46 -16.13 -7.77
C LYS A 146 -7.84 -16.62 -7.32
N THR A 147 -8.56 -15.80 -6.59
CA THR A 147 -9.89 -16.14 -6.06
C THR A 147 -10.98 -15.27 -6.69
N PRO A 148 -12.21 -15.77 -6.84
CA PRO A 148 -13.31 -15.02 -7.45
C PRO A 148 -13.90 -13.92 -6.55
N ASN A 149 -13.50 -13.88 -5.28
CA ASN A 149 -13.92 -12.87 -4.34
C ASN A 149 -12.87 -12.63 -3.24
N ARG A 150 -13.05 -11.53 -2.52
CA ARG A 150 -12.17 -11.10 -1.44
C ARG A 150 -12.16 -12.06 -0.25
N TYR A 151 -13.32 -12.64 0.09
CA TYR A 151 -13.45 -13.51 1.26
C TYR A 151 -12.50 -14.70 1.15
N LEU A 152 -12.53 -15.41 0.02
CA LEU A 152 -11.65 -16.56 -0.24
C LEU A 152 -10.17 -16.16 -0.24
N ALA A 153 -9.82 -15.01 -0.80
CA ALA A 153 -8.45 -14.49 -0.72
C ALA A 153 -8.04 -14.23 0.74
N GLY A 154 -8.96 -13.72 1.56
CA GLY A 154 -8.75 -13.51 2.99
C GLY A 154 -8.56 -14.81 3.77
N GLN A 155 -9.32 -15.85 3.45
CA GLN A 155 -9.15 -17.18 4.06
C GLN A 155 -7.74 -17.73 3.79
N ILE A 156 -7.25 -17.62 2.56
CA ILE A 156 -5.87 -18.00 2.20
C ILE A 156 -4.86 -17.13 2.95
N GLU A 157 -5.05 -15.81 3.00
CA GLU A 157 -4.13 -14.90 3.73
C GLU A 157 -4.04 -15.26 5.21
N VAL A 158 -5.17 -15.54 5.87
CA VAL A 158 -5.21 -15.93 7.28
C VAL A 158 -4.54 -17.28 7.51
N ALA A 159 -4.80 -18.27 6.65
CA ALA A 159 -4.17 -19.58 6.73
C ALA A 159 -2.64 -19.48 6.69
N LEU A 160 -2.10 -18.61 5.85
CA LEU A 160 -0.66 -18.45 5.63
C LEU A 160 0.01 -17.49 6.63
N LYS A 161 -0.72 -16.51 7.16
CA LYS A 161 -0.21 -15.55 8.16
C LYS A 161 0.38 -16.25 9.39
N ALA A 162 -0.13 -17.41 9.78
CA ALA A 162 0.39 -18.19 10.90
C ALA A 162 1.83 -18.70 10.67
N TYR A 163 2.24 -18.85 9.41
CA TYR A 163 3.52 -19.44 9.01
C TYR A 163 4.54 -18.41 8.51
N MET A 164 4.10 -17.19 8.21
CA MET A 164 4.95 -16.12 7.69
C MET A 164 5.27 -15.10 8.79
N SER A 165 6.53 -14.68 8.89
CA SER A 165 7.00 -13.79 9.95
C SER A 165 6.28 -12.43 9.91
N ASP A 166 5.35 -12.22 10.86
CA ASP A 166 4.39 -11.10 10.88
C ASP A 166 4.97 -9.72 11.27
N LYS A 167 6.27 -9.49 11.08
CA LYS A 167 6.89 -8.21 11.46
C LYS A 167 7.81 -7.68 10.37
N THR A 168 7.21 -7.03 9.38
CA THR A 168 7.92 -6.06 8.55
C THR A 168 8.42 -4.92 9.45
N SER A 169 9.71 -4.87 9.75
CA SER A 169 10.30 -3.71 10.42
C SER A 169 10.45 -2.61 9.39
N TRP A 170 9.53 -1.64 9.43
CA TRP A 170 9.54 -0.50 8.51
C TRP A 170 10.89 0.26 8.56
N GLN A 171 11.58 0.24 9.70
CA GLN A 171 12.93 0.81 9.86
C GLN A 171 13.97 0.05 9.03
N LYS A 172 13.96 -1.28 9.08
CA LYS A 172 14.92 -2.12 8.31
C LYS A 172 14.76 -1.90 6.82
N MET A 173 13.51 -1.90 6.37
CA MET A 173 13.13 -1.64 4.99
C MET A 173 13.65 -0.28 4.50
N LEU A 174 13.54 0.79 5.29
CA LEU A 174 14.07 2.12 4.92
C LEU A 174 15.61 2.19 4.86
N LYS A 175 16.31 1.31 5.58
CA LYS A 175 17.77 1.19 5.55
C LYS A 175 18.28 0.27 4.43
N ASN A 176 17.38 -0.31 3.63
CA ASN A 176 17.68 -1.42 2.74
C ASN A 176 18.30 -2.64 3.44
N ASP A 177 17.96 -2.84 4.71
CA ASP A 177 18.21 -4.10 5.45
C ASP A 177 17.11 -5.09 5.04
N ILE A 178 17.22 -5.56 3.80
CA ILE A 178 16.28 -6.46 3.14
C ILE A 178 16.83 -7.89 3.18
N THR A 179 15.96 -8.87 3.40
CA THR A 179 16.35 -10.28 3.30
C THR A 179 16.55 -10.63 1.83
N GLN A 180 17.80 -10.87 1.40
CA GLN A 180 18.13 -11.17 0.01
C GLN A 180 17.99 -12.66 -0.34
N ASP A 181 18.05 -13.53 0.66
CA ASP A 181 18.12 -15.00 0.49
C ASP A 181 16.76 -15.70 0.44
N ILE A 182 15.67 -14.96 0.18
CA ILE A 182 14.33 -15.56 0.07
C ILE A 182 14.05 -15.93 -1.38
N ASP A 183 13.96 -17.22 -1.64
CA ASP A 183 13.46 -17.75 -2.91
C ASP A 183 11.92 -17.76 -2.87
N LEU A 184 11.31 -16.91 -3.69
CA LEU A 184 9.86 -16.75 -3.71
C LEU A 184 9.15 -17.95 -4.35
N GLU A 185 9.80 -18.71 -5.23
CA GLU A 185 9.22 -19.91 -5.85
C GLU A 185 9.13 -21.03 -4.80
N ASP A 186 10.21 -21.25 -4.04
CA ASP A 186 10.23 -22.20 -2.93
C ASP A 186 9.20 -21.84 -1.86
N GLU A 187 9.10 -20.56 -1.48
CA GLU A 187 8.12 -20.11 -0.49
C GLU A 187 6.68 -20.22 -1.00
N LYS A 188 6.45 -20.05 -2.31
CA LYS A 188 5.14 -20.30 -2.93
C LYS A 188 4.77 -21.78 -2.87
N GLN A 189 5.71 -22.68 -3.15
CA GLN A 189 5.51 -24.11 -3.05
C GLN A 189 5.16 -24.54 -1.62
N LYS A 190 5.92 -24.07 -0.61
CA LYS A 190 5.62 -24.30 0.81
C LYS A 190 4.25 -23.74 1.19
N ALA A 191 3.91 -22.54 0.72
CA ALA A 191 2.60 -21.95 0.97
C ALA A 191 1.47 -22.79 0.38
N TRP A 192 1.64 -23.35 -0.82
CA TRP A 192 0.64 -24.25 -1.41
C TRP A 192 0.41 -25.51 -0.57
N GLU A 193 1.48 -26.15 -0.09
CA GLU A 193 1.40 -27.35 0.77
C GLU A 193 0.73 -27.11 2.13
N LEU A 194 0.71 -25.86 2.60
CA LEU A 194 0.07 -25.47 3.85
C LEU A 194 -1.42 -25.17 3.72
N LEU A 195 -1.95 -25.05 2.50
CA LEU A 195 -3.37 -24.78 2.26
C LEU A 195 -4.18 -26.07 2.26
N ASP A 196 -5.40 -26.00 2.80
CA ASP A 196 -6.40 -27.06 2.67
C ASP A 196 -6.77 -27.29 1.20
N GLU A 197 -7.16 -28.53 0.84
CA GLU A 197 -7.51 -28.92 -0.54
C GLU A 197 -8.52 -27.97 -1.20
N GLU A 198 -9.50 -27.49 -0.43
CA GLU A 198 -10.51 -26.54 -0.92
C GLU A 198 -9.92 -25.19 -1.35
N LEU A 199 -8.81 -24.76 -0.76
CA LEU A 199 -8.14 -23.50 -1.09
C LEU A 199 -7.03 -23.69 -2.12
N GLN A 200 -6.43 -24.88 -2.19
CA GLN A 200 -5.38 -25.21 -3.17
C GLN A 200 -5.85 -25.03 -4.62
N GLN A 201 -7.14 -25.25 -4.92
CA GLN A 201 -7.69 -25.07 -6.26
C GLN A 201 -7.55 -23.65 -6.81
N TYR A 202 -7.32 -22.65 -5.95
CA TYR A 202 -7.14 -21.26 -6.36
C TYR A 202 -5.69 -20.89 -6.62
N VAL A 203 -4.72 -21.75 -6.27
CA VAL A 203 -3.30 -21.50 -6.52
C VAL A 203 -3.05 -21.43 -8.02
N VAL A 204 -2.27 -20.44 -8.45
CA VAL A 204 -1.98 -20.21 -9.86
C VAL A 204 -0.64 -20.80 -10.25
N ASP A 205 -0.58 -21.45 -11.41
CA ASP A 205 0.65 -21.93 -12.04
C ASP A 205 1.35 -20.78 -12.79
N ASN A 206 1.70 -19.73 -12.05
CA ASN A 206 2.48 -18.61 -12.54
C ASN A 206 3.55 -18.26 -11.51
N ASP A 207 4.79 -18.57 -11.84
CA ASP A 207 5.96 -18.35 -11.01
C ASP A 207 6.76 -17.09 -11.39
N GLU A 208 6.15 -16.18 -12.15
CA GLU A 208 6.77 -14.90 -12.50
C GLU A 208 7.04 -14.07 -11.23
N VAL A 209 8.32 -13.97 -10.88
CA VAL A 209 8.82 -13.07 -9.84
C VAL A 209 8.97 -11.67 -10.42
N VAL A 210 8.24 -10.73 -9.83
CA VAL A 210 8.30 -9.31 -10.19
C VAL A 210 9.26 -8.60 -9.26
N GLU A 211 10.36 -8.09 -9.83
CA GLU A 211 11.32 -7.24 -9.13
C GLU A 211 10.92 -5.76 -9.25
N ILE A 212 11.10 -5.01 -8.15
CA ILE A 212 10.75 -3.60 -8.06
C ILE A 212 11.99 -2.83 -7.60
N ILE A 213 12.42 -1.89 -8.46
CA ILE A 213 13.57 -1.03 -8.18
C ILE A 213 13.05 0.37 -7.84
N TYR A 214 13.44 0.88 -6.68
CA TYR A 214 13.02 2.18 -6.18
C TYR A 214 14.03 3.28 -6.50
N PRO A 215 13.58 4.52 -6.73
CA PRO A 215 14.45 5.64 -7.07
C PRO A 215 15.14 6.20 -5.81
N VAL A 216 16.12 5.48 -5.27
CA VAL A 216 16.90 5.88 -4.10
C VAL A 216 18.34 6.15 -4.48
N LEU A 217 18.89 7.29 -4.04
CA LEU A 217 20.30 7.63 -4.26
C LEU A 217 21.22 6.95 -3.24
N ALA A 218 20.83 6.99 -1.98
CA ALA A 218 21.55 6.36 -0.87
C ALA A 218 20.59 6.04 0.25
N TYR A 219 20.76 4.87 0.87
CA TYR A 219 19.95 4.47 2.02
C TYR A 219 20.50 5.08 3.31
N PRO A 220 19.64 5.61 4.19
CA PRO A 220 20.06 6.19 5.46
C PRO A 220 20.61 5.11 6.41
N GLU A 221 21.73 5.39 7.08
CA GLU A 221 22.28 4.50 8.13
C GLU A 221 21.40 4.46 9.38
N LYS A 222 20.74 5.58 9.68
CA LYS A 222 19.83 5.76 10.81
C LYS A 222 18.56 6.44 10.36
N VAL A 223 17.43 5.85 10.76
CA VAL A 223 16.10 6.41 10.54
C VAL A 223 15.67 7.09 11.82
N ILE A 224 15.44 8.40 11.77
CA ILE A 224 14.96 9.21 12.90
C ILE A 224 13.54 9.65 12.58
N LEU A 225 12.59 9.32 13.45
CA LEU A 225 11.24 9.87 13.40
C LEU A 225 11.24 11.20 14.15
N GLU A 226 11.10 12.30 13.43
CA GLU A 226 10.79 13.59 14.04
C GLU A 226 9.30 13.87 13.88
N LEU A 227 8.58 13.86 15.01
CA LEU A 227 7.17 14.23 15.05
C LEU A 227 7.07 15.75 15.16
N TYR A 228 6.72 16.41 14.07
CA TYR A 228 6.43 17.84 14.08
C TYR A 228 4.98 18.06 14.52
N PRO A 229 4.72 18.88 15.56
CA PRO A 229 3.36 19.30 15.85
C PRO A 229 2.83 20.08 14.65
N ILE A 230 1.55 19.88 14.32
CA ILE A 230 0.85 20.45 13.16
C ILE A 230 1.03 21.99 13.06
N SER A 231 1.28 22.67 14.19
CA SER A 231 1.55 24.12 14.27
C SER A 231 2.98 24.55 13.91
N ARG A 232 3.91 23.63 13.61
CA ARG A 232 5.34 23.91 13.33
C ARG A 232 5.91 23.12 12.15
N ALA A 233 5.08 22.58 11.27
CA ALA A 233 5.56 21.95 10.04
C ALA A 233 5.97 23.01 9.00
N SER A 234 7.04 23.77 9.28
CA SER A 234 7.52 24.81 8.37
C SER A 234 8.74 24.40 7.55
N ASP A 235 9.45 23.31 7.86
CA ASP A 235 10.65 22.92 7.11
C ASP A 235 10.84 21.38 7.16
N ILE A 236 10.53 20.67 6.08
CA ILE A 236 10.83 19.23 5.94
C ILE A 236 11.86 19.08 4.84
N ILE A 237 13.13 18.91 5.21
CA ILE A 237 14.18 18.63 4.25
C ILE A 237 14.08 17.15 3.83
N LEU A 238 13.68 16.88 2.59
CA LEU A 238 13.74 15.53 2.01
C LEU A 238 15.20 15.17 1.66
N ASN A 239 15.97 14.85 2.70
CA ASN A 239 17.34 14.37 2.55
C ASN A 239 17.34 12.92 2.06
N ASN A 240 17.52 12.76 0.75
CA ASN A 240 18.00 11.56 0.06
C ASN A 240 17.03 10.37 -0.13
N CYS A 241 15.81 10.41 0.39
CA CYS A 241 14.85 9.32 0.20
C CYS A 241 13.41 9.84 0.07
N ILE A 242 12.77 9.61 -1.08
CA ILE A 242 11.35 9.93 -1.29
C ILE A 242 10.43 8.86 -0.71
N GLU A 243 10.98 7.68 -0.37
CA GLU A 243 10.18 6.47 -0.47
C GLU A 243 8.86 6.49 0.31
N ARG A 244 8.74 7.13 1.49
CA ARG A 244 7.60 6.79 2.39
C ARG A 244 7.03 7.90 3.27
N LEU A 245 7.21 9.18 2.93
CA LEU A 245 6.57 10.25 3.72
C LEU A 245 5.05 10.38 3.48
N PHE A 246 4.51 9.78 2.41
CA PHE A 246 3.14 9.96 1.94
C PHE A 246 2.34 8.67 1.73
N MET A 247 2.81 7.52 2.24
CA MET A 247 2.09 6.23 2.13
C MET A 247 1.20 5.90 3.33
N ILE A 248 0.89 6.91 4.17
CA ILE A 248 -0.05 6.80 5.29
C ILE A 248 -1.24 7.72 5.04
#